data_AF-A0A8S2WAD6-F1
#
_entry.id   AF-A0A8S2WAD6-F1
#
_cell.length_a   1.000
_cell.length_b   1.000
_cell.length_c   1.000
_cell.angle_alpha   90.00
_cell.angle_beta   90.00
_cell.angle_gamma   90.00
#
_symmetry.space_group_name_H-M   'P 1'
#
loop_
_entity.id
_entity.type
_entity.pdbx_description
1 polymer ?
#
loop_
_entity_poly.entity_id
_entity_poly.type
_entity_poly.pdbx_seq_one_letter_code
_entity_poly.pdbx_strand_id
1 'polypeptide(L)'
;MNLSTIGTPIFRVVDAIPGCCDNYTNGNYCIPEQFKKYNYSEGRCEFQDFGFDENYFEYQYNSFIYKLMVFTLFKYQKYLQWFNIFAYFWIGAFLYAFEEIVLAGVFSDYYWSNDKTRKMSPLPLLNSIFIVIRYHIGSIAFGSLLIASLRFIRLLLNYLNEKLSKVDDNIIFRFIFKCLSCIFWCFEKFIKFLNKNAYVLIAARGYGFCKATRKVFGYMLSNCLRFFVITQLTELILICGTITICSLNAFLFYRYLIYTNQLNQLIIPWAPMVVLIALNYLIISICFSTFDMAVKTIFICFLEDLDINDGTVERPYVMNNDLLNLIGKANALNNKNIKQKKVKLQKHDISKK
;
A
#
# COMPACT_ATOMS: atom_id res chain seq x y z
N MET A 1 19.00 -9.02 6.96
CA MET A 1 19.47 -7.69 6.48
C MET A 1 19.87 -6.89 7.72
N ASN A 2 21.14 -6.95 8.11
CA ASN A 2 21.62 -6.16 9.26
C ASN A 2 21.70 -4.70 8.81
N LEU A 3 20.70 -3.90 9.16
CA LEU A 3 20.72 -2.43 9.04
C LEU A 3 21.72 -1.77 10.00
N SER A 4 22.62 -2.56 10.61
CA SER A 4 23.57 -2.13 11.65
C SER A 4 24.96 -1.77 11.13
N THR A 5 25.24 -1.69 9.83
CA THR A 5 26.59 -1.31 9.32
C THR A 5 27.00 0.16 9.58
N ILE A 6 26.32 0.86 10.48
CA ILE A 6 26.67 2.23 10.90
C ILE A 6 27.32 2.13 12.28
N GLY A 7 28.63 2.37 12.33
CA GLY A 7 29.45 2.30 13.54
C GLY A 7 30.83 1.71 13.26
N THR A 8 31.71 1.75 14.25
CA THR A 8 33.01 1.05 14.16
C THR A 8 32.80 -0.45 14.38
N PRO A 9 33.52 -1.33 13.67
CA PRO A 9 33.44 -2.76 13.91
C PRO A 9 33.94 -3.07 15.34
N ILE A 10 33.09 -3.67 16.14
CA ILE A 10 33.43 -4.09 17.50
C ILE A 10 33.83 -5.56 17.46
N PHE A 11 35.06 -5.82 17.90
CA PHE A 11 35.59 -7.17 18.04
C PHE A 11 35.69 -7.52 19.52
N ARG A 12 35.35 -8.76 19.87
CA ARG A 12 35.44 -9.27 21.23
C ARG A 12 36.19 -10.58 21.27
N VAL A 13 36.82 -10.83 22.41
CA VAL A 13 37.52 -12.09 22.67
C VAL A 13 36.48 -13.19 22.91
N VAL A 14 36.62 -14.29 22.18
CA VAL A 14 35.84 -15.53 22.30
C VAL A 14 36.80 -16.70 22.48
N ASP A 15 36.32 -17.76 23.13
CA ASP A 15 37.07 -18.98 23.44
C ASP A 15 38.33 -18.80 24.31
N ALA A 16 38.45 -17.69 25.05
CA ALA A 16 39.53 -17.49 26.03
C ALA A 16 39.43 -18.45 27.22
N ILE A 17 40.55 -19.08 27.58
CA ILE A 17 40.66 -19.97 28.75
C ILE A 17 40.60 -19.12 30.04
N PRO A 18 39.75 -19.48 31.03
CA PRO A 18 39.66 -18.75 32.30
C PRO A 18 41.02 -18.72 33.03
N GLY A 19 41.56 -17.52 33.26
CA GLY A 19 42.80 -17.32 34.01
C GLY A 19 44.10 -17.32 33.20
N CYS A 20 44.05 -17.47 31.87
CA CYS A 20 45.27 -17.44 31.03
C CYS A 20 45.74 -16.02 30.68
N CYS A 21 44.81 -15.08 30.50
CA CYS A 21 45.11 -13.74 30.02
C CYS A 21 44.76 -12.70 31.09
N ASP A 22 45.75 -12.16 31.80
CA ASP A 22 45.57 -11.19 32.89
C ASP A 22 44.72 -9.96 32.50
N ASN A 23 44.62 -9.63 31.21
CA ASN A 23 43.88 -8.46 30.70
C ASN A 23 42.70 -8.78 29.75
N TYR A 24 42.48 -10.04 29.34
CA TYR A 24 41.50 -10.37 28.30
C TYR A 24 40.69 -11.62 28.63
N THR A 25 39.49 -11.42 29.19
CA THR A 25 38.48 -12.46 29.40
C THR A 25 37.47 -12.51 28.24
N ASN A 26 36.72 -13.61 28.12
CA ASN A 26 35.65 -13.73 27.13
C ASN A 26 34.67 -12.56 27.24
N GLY A 27 34.40 -11.91 26.10
CA GLY A 27 33.54 -10.73 26.01
C GLY A 27 34.25 -9.38 26.16
N ASN A 28 35.56 -9.36 26.48
CA ASN A 28 36.36 -8.13 26.49
C ASN A 28 36.61 -7.63 25.06
N TYR A 29 36.73 -6.31 24.92
CA TYR A 29 37.10 -5.67 23.65
C TYR A 29 38.51 -6.07 23.22
N CYS A 30 38.70 -6.32 21.92
CA CYS A 30 40.00 -6.59 21.34
C CYS A 30 40.16 -5.84 20.02
N ILE A 31 41.41 -5.45 19.71
CA ILE A 31 41.77 -4.90 18.40
C ILE A 31 42.47 -6.03 17.63
N PRO A 32 41.95 -6.49 16.48
CA PRO A 32 42.50 -7.64 15.76
C PRO A 32 44.01 -7.55 15.49
N GLU A 33 44.49 -6.35 15.13
CA GLU A 33 45.91 -6.10 14.83
C GLU A 33 46.81 -6.23 16.07
N GLN A 34 46.33 -5.75 17.23
CA GLN A 34 47.08 -5.85 18.48
C GLN A 34 47.00 -7.26 19.07
N PHE A 35 45.83 -7.88 18.99
CA PHE A 35 45.60 -9.24 19.48
C PHE A 35 46.50 -10.25 18.75
N LYS A 36 46.70 -10.06 17.44
CA LYS A 36 47.61 -10.88 16.63
C LYS A 36 49.10 -10.62 16.94
N LYS A 37 49.46 -9.39 17.34
CA LYS A 37 50.85 -9.00 17.65
C LYS A 37 51.36 -9.62 18.95
N TYR A 38 50.51 -9.79 19.94
CA TYR A 38 50.86 -10.36 21.25
C TYR A 38 50.71 -11.89 21.34
N ASN A 39 50.33 -12.54 20.22
CA ASN A 39 50.24 -14.00 20.09
C ASN A 39 49.49 -14.68 21.25
N TYR A 40 48.34 -14.13 21.62
CA TYR A 40 47.42 -14.77 22.57
C TYR A 40 46.85 -16.04 21.92
N SER A 41 47.54 -17.16 22.12
CA SER A 41 47.27 -18.45 21.46
C SER A 41 45.99 -19.14 21.95
N GLU A 42 45.36 -18.62 23.00
CA GLU A 42 44.28 -19.29 23.73
C GLU A 42 42.92 -18.59 23.62
N GLY A 43 42.75 -17.66 22.68
CA GLY A 43 41.45 -17.04 22.36
C GLY A 43 41.40 -16.50 20.93
N ARG A 44 40.20 -16.21 20.41
CA ARG A 44 40.00 -15.56 19.11
C ARG A 44 39.40 -14.18 19.30
N CYS A 45 39.86 -13.21 18.52
CA CYS A 45 39.24 -11.88 18.42
C CYS A 45 38.27 -11.89 17.23
N GLU A 46 36.98 -12.09 17.47
CA GLU A 46 35.97 -12.22 16.42
C GLU A 46 35.12 -10.95 16.30
N PHE A 47 34.72 -10.65 15.06
CA PHE A 47 33.77 -9.58 14.78
C PHE A 47 32.40 -9.99 15.31
N GLN A 48 31.79 -9.13 16.14
CA GLN A 48 30.50 -9.46 16.75
C GLN A 48 29.36 -8.54 16.27
N ASP A 49 29.57 -7.23 16.28
CA ASP A 49 28.60 -6.27 15.76
C ASP A 49 29.30 -4.96 15.35
N PHE A 50 28.57 -4.11 14.64
CA PHE A 50 28.95 -2.71 14.40
C PHE A 50 28.26 -1.84 15.47
N GLY A 51 29.00 -0.94 16.13
CA GLY A 51 28.43 -0.14 17.21
C GLY A 51 29.35 0.94 17.78
N PHE A 52 29.02 1.42 18.98
CA PHE A 52 29.76 2.44 19.74
C PHE A 52 30.53 1.80 20.90
N ASP A 53 31.82 2.12 20.99
CA ASP A 53 32.67 1.80 22.13
C ASP A 53 33.15 3.12 22.78
N GLU A 54 32.83 3.31 24.06
CA GLU A 54 33.16 4.51 24.83
C GLU A 54 34.67 4.80 24.83
N ASN A 55 35.49 3.75 24.91
CA ASN A 55 36.96 3.87 25.01
C ASN A 55 37.60 4.28 23.67
N TYR A 56 37.04 3.85 22.54
CA TYR A 56 37.52 4.22 21.21
C TYR A 56 37.13 5.67 20.84
N PHE A 57 35.94 6.10 21.25
CA PHE A 57 35.44 7.45 20.95
C PHE A 57 36.09 8.54 21.80
N GLU A 58 36.55 8.21 23.01
CA GLU A 58 37.27 9.12 23.90
C GLU A 58 38.59 9.61 23.29
N TYR A 59 39.25 8.78 22.48
CA TYR A 59 40.50 9.10 21.80
C TYR A 59 40.33 10.02 20.57
N GLN A 60 39.17 10.02 19.91
CA GLN A 60 39.01 10.62 18.58
C GLN A 60 38.22 11.93 18.52
N TYR A 61 37.42 12.29 19.55
CA TYR A 61 36.60 13.51 19.54
C TYR A 61 36.61 14.24 20.90
N ASN A 62 37.11 15.48 20.93
CA ASN A 62 37.19 16.31 22.15
C ASN A 62 35.93 17.15 22.47
N SER A 63 34.90 17.13 21.63
CA SER A 63 33.70 17.96 21.84
C SER A 63 32.58 17.21 22.57
N PHE A 64 32.18 17.74 23.73
CA PHE A 64 31.11 17.19 24.57
C PHE A 64 29.76 17.05 23.83
N ILE A 65 29.42 18.01 22.96
CA ILE A 65 28.16 17.99 22.21
C ILE A 65 28.13 16.80 21.23
N TYR A 66 29.24 16.53 20.54
CA TYR A 66 29.33 15.39 19.63
C TYR A 66 29.29 14.07 20.40
N LYS A 67 29.96 13.97 21.56
CA LYS A 67 29.87 12.78 22.44
C LYS A 67 28.43 12.51 22.88
N LEU A 68 27.72 13.54 23.36
CA LEU A 68 26.33 13.41 23.81
C LEU A 68 25.38 13.01 22.69
N MET A 69 25.51 13.64 21.51
CA MET A 69 24.68 13.34 20.34
C MET A 69 24.91 11.91 19.85
N VAL A 70 26.17 11.50 19.71
CA VAL A 70 26.54 10.16 19.21
C VAL A 70 26.11 9.07 20.20
N PHE A 71 26.39 9.23 21.50
CA PHE A 71 25.95 8.30 22.54
C PHE A 71 24.42 8.14 22.57
N THR A 72 23.69 9.24 22.45
CA THR A 72 22.22 9.22 22.39
C THR A 72 21.74 8.47 21.14
N LEU A 73 22.32 8.73 19.97
CA LEU A 73 21.97 8.05 18.72
C LEU A 73 22.21 6.54 18.80
N PHE A 74 23.35 6.09 19.34
CA PHE A 74 23.65 4.67 19.49
C PHE A 74 22.77 3.97 20.53
N LYS A 75 22.46 4.65 21.65
CA LYS A 75 21.54 4.14 22.66
C LYS A 75 20.14 3.89 22.10
N TYR A 76 19.67 4.79 21.22
CA TYR A 76 18.34 4.69 20.60
C TYR A 76 18.34 4.05 19.20
N GLN A 77 19.49 3.62 18.67
CA GLN A 77 19.62 3.13 17.29
C GLN A 77 18.62 2.03 16.94
N LYS A 78 18.48 1.02 17.82
CA LYS A 78 17.54 -0.09 17.60
C LYS A 78 16.09 0.39 17.59
N TYR A 79 15.72 1.31 18.48
CA TYR A 79 14.37 1.89 18.53
C TYR A 79 14.07 2.73 17.29
N LEU A 80 15.03 3.54 16.85
CA LEU A 80 14.93 4.35 15.63
C LEU A 80 14.81 3.49 14.37
N GLN A 81 15.52 2.36 14.30
CA GLN A 81 15.39 1.41 13.19
C GLN A 81 13.99 0.80 13.11
N TRP A 82 13.45 0.32 14.24
CA TRP A 82 12.08 -0.21 14.29
C TRP A 82 11.03 0.86 13.97
N PHE A 83 11.22 2.07 14.48
CA PHE A 83 10.37 3.22 14.13
C PHE A 83 10.42 3.54 12.64
N ASN A 84 11.61 3.58 12.03
CA ASN A 84 11.78 3.85 10.60
C ASN A 84 11.12 2.78 9.72
N ILE A 85 11.20 1.51 10.11
CA ILE A 85 10.52 0.42 9.41
C ILE A 85 8.99 0.59 9.51
N PHE A 86 8.48 0.90 10.70
CA PHE A 86 7.06 1.18 10.88
C PHE A 86 6.61 2.40 10.06
N ALA A 87 7.36 3.50 10.12
CA ALA A 87 7.12 4.72 9.36
C ALA A 87 7.16 4.45 7.84
N TYR A 88 8.07 3.62 7.35
CA TYR A 88 8.11 3.19 5.95
C TYR A 88 6.82 2.49 5.54
N PHE A 89 6.32 1.54 6.33
CA PHE A 89 5.03 0.90 6.04
C PHE A 89 3.86 1.87 6.10
N TRP A 90 3.88 2.79 7.06
CA TRP A 90 2.80 3.74 7.24
C TRP A 90 2.74 4.79 6.14
N ILE A 91 3.85 5.45 5.84
CA ILE A 91 3.95 6.43 4.76
C ILE A 91 3.65 5.78 3.42
N GLY A 92 4.16 4.57 3.15
CA GLY A 92 3.85 3.83 1.93
C GLY A 92 2.35 3.52 1.79
N ALA A 93 1.70 3.07 2.87
CA ALA A 93 0.25 2.84 2.87
C ALA A 93 -0.55 4.15 2.76
N PHE A 94 -0.06 5.24 3.35
CA PHE A 94 -0.67 6.56 3.27
C PHE A 94 -0.63 7.11 1.85
N LEU A 95 0.52 7.08 1.18
CA LEU A 95 0.67 7.56 -0.19
C LEU A 95 -0.21 6.79 -1.17
N TYR A 96 -0.29 5.47 -1.02
CA TYR A 96 -1.16 4.63 -1.83
C TYR A 96 -2.65 4.97 -1.60
N ALA A 97 -3.07 5.13 -0.35
CA ALA A 97 -4.44 5.52 0.00
C ALA A 97 -4.78 6.94 -0.47
N PHE A 98 -3.79 7.84 -0.46
CA PHE A 98 -3.92 9.21 -0.96
C PHE A 98 -4.17 9.24 -2.47
N GLU A 99 -3.42 8.46 -3.26
CA GLU A 99 -3.68 8.28 -4.70
C GLU A 99 -5.12 7.81 -4.94
N GLU A 100 -5.55 6.74 -4.26
CA GLU A 100 -6.87 6.14 -4.44
C GLU A 100 -8.00 7.13 -4.16
N ILE A 101 -7.97 7.83 -3.03
CA ILE A 101 -9.05 8.76 -2.66
C ILE A 101 -9.09 10.00 -3.56
N VAL A 102 -7.94 10.48 -4.05
CA VAL A 102 -7.89 11.59 -5.01
C VAL A 102 -8.55 11.20 -6.33
N LEU A 103 -8.21 10.02 -6.86
CA LEU A 103 -8.83 9.49 -8.07
C LEU A 103 -10.34 9.26 -7.86
N ALA A 104 -10.73 8.71 -6.72
CA ALA A 104 -12.14 8.53 -6.39
C ALA A 104 -12.91 9.84 -6.35
N GLY A 105 -12.30 10.91 -5.82
CA GLY A 105 -12.90 12.25 -5.83
C GLY A 105 -13.20 12.74 -7.24
N VAL A 106 -12.26 12.57 -8.17
CA VAL A 106 -12.46 12.97 -9.58
C VAL A 106 -13.59 12.17 -10.24
N PHE A 107 -13.55 10.84 -10.10
CA PHE A 107 -14.54 9.98 -10.77
C PHE A 107 -15.93 10.07 -10.14
N SER A 108 -16.01 10.30 -8.83
CA SER A 108 -17.30 10.53 -8.15
C SER A 108 -17.88 11.89 -8.51
N ASP A 109 -17.07 12.95 -8.60
CA ASP A 109 -17.52 14.27 -9.09
C ASP A 109 -18.07 14.16 -10.51
N TYR A 110 -17.37 13.43 -11.39
CA TYR A 110 -17.88 13.10 -12.72
C TYR A 110 -19.24 12.37 -12.68
N TYR A 111 -19.36 11.33 -11.86
CA TYR A 111 -20.59 10.53 -11.74
C TYR A 111 -21.78 11.38 -11.25
N TRP A 112 -21.56 12.24 -10.25
CA TRP A 112 -22.62 13.06 -9.63
C TRP A 112 -22.90 14.38 -10.36
N SER A 113 -22.13 14.71 -11.41
CA SER A 113 -22.35 15.90 -12.22
C SER A 113 -23.57 15.75 -13.14
N ASN A 114 -24.66 16.46 -12.83
CA ASN A 114 -25.90 16.44 -13.63
C ASN A 114 -25.74 16.97 -15.07
N ASP A 115 -24.65 17.68 -15.36
CA ASP A 115 -24.37 18.24 -16.70
C ASP A 115 -22.88 18.02 -16.99
N LYS A 116 -22.57 16.89 -17.66
CA LYS A 116 -21.23 16.30 -17.79
C LYS A 116 -20.17 17.22 -18.40
N THR A 117 -20.56 18.34 -19.01
CA THR A 117 -19.67 19.29 -19.68
C THR A 117 -19.62 20.67 -19.03
N ARG A 118 -20.53 21.03 -18.11
CA ARG A 118 -20.61 22.40 -17.55
C ARG A 118 -20.34 22.51 -16.04
N LYS A 119 -20.33 21.41 -15.29
CA LYS A 119 -20.20 21.44 -13.82
C LYS A 119 -18.88 20.93 -13.26
N MET A 120 -18.03 20.31 -14.08
CA MET A 120 -16.74 19.82 -13.62
C MET A 120 -15.73 20.96 -13.56
N SER A 121 -14.96 21.06 -12.47
CA SER A 121 -13.86 22.02 -12.35
C SER A 121 -12.90 21.88 -13.54
N PRO A 122 -12.35 22.99 -14.09
CA PRO A 122 -11.40 22.92 -15.20
C PRO A 122 -10.14 22.11 -14.87
N LEU A 123 -9.82 21.98 -13.58
CA LEU A 123 -8.68 21.19 -13.08
C LEU A 123 -9.18 20.20 -12.01
N PRO A 124 -9.87 19.12 -12.41
CA PRO A 124 -10.58 18.26 -11.47
C PRO A 124 -9.63 17.51 -10.53
N LEU A 125 -8.45 17.13 -11.00
CA LEU A 125 -7.40 16.50 -10.19
C LEU A 125 -6.91 17.42 -9.06
N LEU A 126 -6.57 18.67 -9.39
CA LEU A 126 -6.07 19.64 -8.40
C LEU A 126 -7.16 19.99 -7.38
N ASN A 127 -8.41 20.12 -7.83
CA ASN A 127 -9.54 20.33 -6.93
C ASN A 127 -9.71 19.14 -5.96
N SER A 128 -9.67 17.91 -6.47
CA SER A 128 -9.76 16.70 -5.65
C SER A 128 -8.61 16.62 -4.63
N ILE A 129 -7.37 16.89 -5.05
CA ILE A 129 -6.21 16.96 -4.15
C ILE A 129 -6.45 17.96 -3.01
N PHE A 130 -6.92 19.17 -3.35
CA PHE A 130 -7.19 20.20 -2.34
C PHE A 130 -8.25 19.75 -1.34
N ILE A 131 -9.37 19.18 -1.80
CA ILE A 131 -10.44 18.66 -0.96
C ILE A 131 -9.92 17.55 -0.04
N VAL A 132 -9.16 16.60 -0.59
CA VAL A 132 -8.61 15.47 0.15
C VAL A 132 -7.66 15.93 1.25
N ILE A 133 -6.73 16.84 0.93
CA ILE A 133 -5.80 17.40 1.92
C ILE A 133 -6.54 18.17 3.01
N ARG A 134 -7.54 18.98 2.63
CA ARG A 134 -8.25 19.87 3.56
C ARG A 134 -9.24 19.14 4.48
N TYR A 135 -9.87 18.07 4.00
CA TYR A 135 -11.02 17.44 4.68
C TYR A 135 -10.85 15.95 4.97
N HIS A 136 -9.99 15.21 4.26
CA HIS A 136 -9.96 13.74 4.33
C HIS A 136 -8.63 13.14 4.78
N ILE A 137 -7.60 13.96 5.01
CA ILE A 137 -6.26 13.47 5.38
C ILE A 137 -6.25 12.61 6.65
N GLY A 138 -7.10 12.93 7.64
CA GLY A 138 -7.23 12.14 8.87
C GLY A 138 -7.79 10.73 8.63
N SER A 139 -8.78 10.59 7.74
CA SER A 139 -9.33 9.28 7.37
C SER A 139 -8.29 8.41 6.65
N ILE A 140 -7.46 9.02 5.80
CA ILE A 140 -6.35 8.35 5.09
C ILE A 140 -5.28 7.91 6.09
N ALA A 141 -4.89 8.81 7.01
CA ALA A 141 -3.91 8.52 8.04
C ALA A 141 -4.37 7.36 8.94
N PHE A 142 -5.64 7.35 9.35
CA PHE A 142 -6.20 6.26 10.16
C PHE A 142 -6.25 4.93 9.40
N GLY A 143 -6.79 4.92 8.18
CA GLY A 143 -6.88 3.68 7.39
C GLY A 143 -5.50 3.12 7.01
N SER A 144 -4.53 3.97 6.69
CA SER A 144 -3.15 3.56 6.43
C SER A 144 -2.44 3.06 7.69
N LEU A 145 -2.71 3.64 8.86
CA LEU A 145 -2.16 3.18 10.15
C LEU A 145 -2.60 1.75 10.48
N LEU A 146 -3.87 1.40 10.20
CA LEU A 146 -4.36 0.03 10.37
C LEU A 146 -3.57 -0.96 9.50
N ILE A 147 -3.37 -0.64 8.22
CA ILE A 147 -2.59 -1.48 7.30
C ILE A 147 -1.14 -1.60 7.76
N ALA A 148 -0.52 -0.49 8.17
CA ALA A 148 0.87 -0.46 8.64
C ALA A 148 1.06 -1.29 9.90
N SER A 149 0.11 -1.22 10.85
CA SER A 149 0.12 -2.02 12.07
C SER A 149 0.08 -3.52 11.77
N LEU A 150 -0.77 -3.95 10.84
CA LEU A 150 -0.86 -5.35 10.42
C LEU A 150 0.43 -5.83 9.73
N ARG A 151 1.03 -5.00 8.87
CA ARG A 151 2.33 -5.29 8.25
C ARG A 151 3.45 -5.40 9.28
N PHE A 152 3.45 -4.52 10.26
CA PHE A 152 4.45 -4.50 11.32
C PHE A 152 4.33 -5.72 12.22
N ILE A 153 3.12 -6.11 12.63
CA ILE A 153 2.89 -7.35 13.38
C ILE A 153 3.39 -8.56 12.60
N ARG A 154 3.12 -8.65 11.29
CA ARG A 154 3.63 -9.74 10.46
C ARG A 154 5.16 -9.75 10.40
N LEU A 155 5.78 -8.58 10.26
CA LEU A 155 7.24 -8.47 10.29
C LEU A 155 7.81 -8.95 11.63
N LEU A 156 7.19 -8.56 12.75
CA LEU A 156 7.60 -9.01 14.09
C LEU A 156 7.45 -10.53 14.25
N LEU A 157 6.33 -11.11 13.82
CA LEU A 157 6.12 -12.56 13.87
C LEU A 157 7.18 -13.32 13.08
N ASN A 158 7.51 -12.84 11.88
CA ASN A 158 8.55 -13.45 11.05
C ASN A 158 9.95 -13.29 11.68
N TYR A 159 10.25 -12.12 12.24
CA TYR A 159 11.51 -11.86 12.95
C TYR A 159 11.68 -12.76 14.18
N LEU A 160 10.62 -12.90 14.99
CA LEU A 160 10.61 -13.79 16.16
C LEU A 160 10.79 -15.24 15.71
N ASN A 161 10.08 -15.67 14.67
CA ASN A 161 10.22 -17.02 14.13
C ASN A 161 11.66 -17.31 13.70
N GLU A 162 12.32 -16.39 12.99
CA GLU A 162 13.73 -16.54 12.59
C GLU A 162 14.69 -16.55 13.78
N LYS A 163 14.43 -15.72 14.80
CA LYS A 163 15.31 -15.63 15.98
C LYS A 163 15.18 -16.87 16.88
N LEU A 164 13.96 -17.32 17.16
CA LEU A 164 13.71 -18.51 17.98
C LEU A 164 14.20 -19.77 17.27
N SER A 165 14.04 -19.85 15.94
CA SER A 165 14.55 -20.96 15.14
C SER A 165 16.07 -21.17 15.23
N LYS A 166 16.82 -20.16 15.67
CA LYS A 166 18.28 -20.23 15.87
C LYS A 166 18.69 -20.66 17.29
N VAL A 167 17.77 -20.56 18.26
CA VAL A 167 18.01 -20.93 19.66
C VAL A 167 17.50 -22.34 19.91
N ASP A 168 16.23 -22.60 19.56
CA ASP A 168 15.58 -23.91 19.73
C ASP A 168 14.69 -24.23 18.52
N ASP A 169 14.93 -25.37 17.88
CA ASP A 169 14.14 -25.81 16.71
C ASP A 169 12.87 -26.58 17.12
N ASN A 170 11.91 -25.85 17.71
CA ASN A 170 10.62 -26.42 18.04
C ASN A 170 9.61 -26.21 16.90
N ILE A 171 9.24 -27.32 16.26
CA ILE A 171 8.31 -27.39 15.14
C ILE A 171 6.96 -26.73 15.46
N ILE A 172 6.46 -26.86 16.70
CA ILE A 172 5.16 -26.32 17.12
C ILE A 172 5.17 -24.79 17.09
N PHE A 173 6.22 -24.16 17.63
CA PHE A 173 6.34 -22.70 17.61
C PHE A 173 6.45 -22.16 16.18
N ARG A 174 7.22 -22.83 15.32
CA ARG A 174 7.33 -22.46 13.89
C ARG A 174 5.97 -22.53 13.19
N PHE A 175 5.19 -23.56 13.47
CA PHE A 175 3.84 -23.69 12.91
C PHE A 175 2.93 -22.55 13.38
N ILE A 176 2.90 -22.25 14.68
CA ILE A 176 2.08 -21.16 15.25
C ILE A 176 2.44 -19.81 14.62
N PHE A 177 3.73 -19.45 14.54
CA PHE A 177 4.15 -18.18 13.94
C PHE A 177 3.76 -18.09 12.46
N LYS A 178 3.91 -19.17 11.68
CA LYS A 178 3.47 -19.22 10.28
C LYS A 178 1.96 -19.07 10.16
N CYS A 179 1.18 -19.75 11.00
CA CYS A 179 -0.28 -19.63 11.02
C CYS A 179 -0.74 -18.20 11.35
N LEU A 180 -0.19 -17.59 12.41
CA LEU A 180 -0.49 -16.20 12.77
C LEU A 180 -0.09 -15.23 11.65
N SER A 181 1.08 -15.40 11.06
CA SER A 181 1.56 -14.59 9.93
C SER A 181 0.60 -14.68 8.72
N CYS A 182 0.05 -15.86 8.46
CA CYS A 182 -0.98 -16.07 7.43
C CYS A 182 -2.30 -15.35 7.78
N ILE A 183 -2.79 -15.48 9.03
CA ILE A 183 -4.01 -14.79 9.49
C ILE A 183 -3.86 -13.27 9.34
N PHE A 184 -2.73 -12.70 9.77
CA PHE A 184 -2.45 -11.27 9.63
C PHE A 184 -2.29 -10.85 8.16
N TRP A 185 -1.75 -11.72 7.29
CA TRP A 185 -1.72 -11.47 5.85
C TRP A 185 -3.12 -11.41 5.25
N CYS A 186 -4.00 -12.36 5.58
CA CYS A 186 -5.40 -12.35 5.16
C CYS A 186 -6.13 -11.10 5.67
N PHE A 187 -5.90 -10.74 6.94
CA PHE A 187 -6.54 -9.58 7.54
C PHE A 187 -6.02 -8.27 6.93
N GLU A 188 -4.72 -8.14 6.63
CA GLU A 188 -4.16 -7.01 5.89
C GLU A 188 -4.86 -6.86 4.53
N LYS A 189 -5.02 -7.97 3.79
CA LYS A 189 -5.68 -7.95 2.48
C LYS A 189 -7.14 -7.52 2.59
N PHE A 190 -7.87 -8.04 3.57
CA PHE A 190 -9.25 -7.66 3.82
C PHE A 190 -9.39 -6.18 4.20
N ILE A 191 -8.57 -5.67 5.12
CA ILE A 191 -8.59 -4.27 5.53
C ILE A 191 -8.18 -3.36 4.36
N LYS A 192 -7.16 -3.72 3.58
CA LYS A 192 -6.77 -2.96 2.39
C LYS A 192 -7.92 -2.87 1.39
N PHE A 193 -8.59 -3.99 1.13
CA PHE A 193 -9.76 -4.05 0.27
C PHE A 193 -10.90 -3.16 0.81
N LEU A 194 -11.22 -3.27 2.09
CA LEU A 194 -12.30 -2.49 2.70
C LEU A 194 -11.99 -0.99 2.67
N ASN A 195 -10.75 -0.59 2.99
CA ASN A 195 -10.30 0.80 2.97
C ASN A 195 -10.40 1.41 1.58
N LYS A 196 -9.90 0.72 0.55
CA LYS A 196 -9.96 1.19 -0.85
C LYS A 196 -11.38 1.57 -1.26
N ASN A 197 -12.35 0.71 -0.93
CA ASN A 197 -13.74 0.93 -1.27
C ASN A 197 -14.40 1.98 -0.34
N ALA A 198 -14.02 2.04 0.94
CA ALA A 198 -14.48 3.09 1.86
C ALA A 198 -14.04 4.47 1.40
N TYR A 199 -12.79 4.63 0.94
CA TYR A 199 -12.27 5.89 0.43
C TYR A 199 -13.07 6.45 -0.73
N VAL A 200 -13.62 5.59 -1.59
CA VAL A 200 -14.55 6.03 -2.63
C VAL A 200 -15.72 6.80 -2.05
N LEU A 201 -16.36 6.24 -1.04
CA LEU A 201 -17.55 6.83 -0.46
C LEU A 201 -17.21 8.07 0.39
N ILE A 202 -16.03 8.09 1.02
CA ILE A 202 -15.50 9.30 1.69
C ILE A 202 -15.33 10.42 0.67
N ALA A 203 -14.70 10.16 -0.48
CA ALA A 203 -14.50 11.16 -1.52
C ALA A 203 -15.83 11.65 -2.13
N ALA A 204 -16.78 10.74 -2.36
CA ALA A 204 -18.05 11.07 -3.00
C ALA A 204 -19.03 11.84 -2.10
N ARG A 205 -19.05 11.56 -0.79
CA ARG A 205 -20.07 12.08 0.15
C ARG A 205 -19.52 12.82 1.36
N GLY A 206 -18.21 12.78 1.59
CA GLY A 206 -17.58 13.40 2.74
C GLY A 206 -17.87 12.71 4.08
N TYR A 207 -18.23 11.42 4.08
CA TYR A 207 -18.46 10.68 5.32
C TYR A 207 -17.15 10.48 6.11
N GLY A 208 -17.25 10.41 7.44
CA GLY A 208 -16.15 9.92 8.27
C GLY A 208 -15.83 8.44 7.99
N PHE A 209 -14.57 8.04 8.21
CA PHE A 209 -14.04 6.72 7.86
C PHE A 209 -14.94 5.56 8.31
N CYS A 210 -15.26 5.45 9.60
CA CYS A 210 -16.07 4.34 10.12
C CYS A 210 -17.48 4.27 9.50
N LYS A 211 -18.11 5.43 9.24
CA LYS A 211 -19.43 5.50 8.61
C LYS A 211 -19.36 5.03 7.16
N ALA A 212 -18.36 5.50 6.40
CA ALA A 212 -18.14 5.08 5.02
C ALA A 212 -17.87 3.56 4.93
N THR A 213 -16.97 3.05 5.77
CA THR A 213 -16.64 1.63 5.86
C THR A 213 -17.87 0.77 6.11
N ARG A 214 -18.73 1.14 7.07
CA ARG A 214 -19.96 0.40 7.39
C ARG A 214 -20.92 0.35 6.20
N LYS A 215 -21.15 1.48 5.52
CA LYS A 215 -22.01 1.54 4.34
C LYS A 215 -21.48 0.68 3.20
N VAL A 216 -20.20 0.84 2.87
CA VAL A 216 -19.54 0.10 1.79
C VAL A 216 -19.56 -1.40 2.07
N PHE A 217 -19.32 -1.82 3.31
CA PHE A 217 -19.44 -3.22 3.69
C PHE A 217 -20.86 -3.75 3.47
N GLY A 218 -21.89 -2.98 3.83
CA GLY A 218 -23.29 -3.31 3.55
C GLY A 218 -23.59 -3.43 2.04
N TYR A 219 -23.04 -2.52 1.22
CA TYR A 219 -23.16 -2.56 -0.24
C TYR A 219 -22.50 -3.81 -0.85
N MET A 220 -21.31 -4.15 -0.37
CA MET A 220 -20.61 -5.36 -0.79
C MET A 220 -21.39 -6.61 -0.44
N LEU A 221 -21.90 -6.74 0.79
CA LEU A 221 -22.66 -7.92 1.19
C LEU A 221 -23.97 -8.07 0.42
N SER A 222 -24.70 -6.98 0.23
CA SER A 222 -26.01 -7.00 -0.46
C SER A 222 -25.91 -7.27 -1.96
N ASN A 223 -24.75 -6.98 -2.57
CA ASN A 223 -24.51 -7.15 -4.00
C ASN A 223 -23.23 -7.95 -4.27
N CYS A 224 -22.89 -8.92 -3.40
CA CYS A 224 -21.59 -9.58 -3.38
C CYS A 224 -21.22 -10.22 -4.73
N LEU A 225 -22.16 -10.91 -5.36
CA LEU A 225 -21.93 -11.54 -6.67
C LEU A 225 -21.59 -10.51 -7.75
N ARG A 226 -22.35 -9.41 -7.82
CA ARG A 226 -22.13 -8.34 -8.81
C ARG A 226 -20.82 -7.62 -8.56
N PHE A 227 -20.55 -7.28 -7.30
CA PHE A 227 -19.29 -6.67 -6.89
C PHE A 227 -18.12 -7.57 -7.31
N PHE A 228 -18.15 -8.86 -6.96
CA PHE A 228 -17.11 -9.82 -7.28
C PHE A 228 -16.88 -9.93 -8.78
N VAL A 229 -17.94 -10.15 -9.57
CA VAL A 229 -17.85 -10.26 -11.03
C VAL A 229 -17.22 -9.01 -11.65
N ILE A 230 -17.66 -7.81 -11.24
CA ILE A 230 -17.10 -6.56 -11.77
C ILE A 230 -15.62 -6.42 -11.41
N THR A 231 -15.24 -6.70 -10.16
CA THR A 231 -13.82 -6.63 -9.77
C THR A 231 -12.96 -7.62 -10.54
N GLN A 232 -13.38 -8.87 -10.67
CA GLN A 232 -12.61 -9.91 -11.36
C GLN A 232 -12.51 -9.67 -12.86
N LEU A 233 -13.61 -9.26 -13.51
CA LEU A 233 -13.58 -8.92 -14.94
C LEU A 233 -12.68 -7.72 -15.21
N THR A 234 -12.73 -6.70 -14.35
CA THR A 234 -11.86 -5.51 -14.50
C THR A 234 -10.40 -5.92 -14.36
N GLU A 235 -10.05 -6.69 -13.34
CA GLU A 235 -8.67 -7.17 -13.14
C GLU A 235 -8.19 -8.01 -14.34
N LEU A 236 -9.03 -8.92 -14.85
CA LEU A 236 -8.69 -9.75 -16.02
C LEU A 236 -8.46 -8.90 -17.27
N ILE A 237 -9.36 -7.95 -17.57
CA ILE A 237 -9.23 -7.08 -18.74
C ILE A 237 -7.95 -6.24 -18.67
N LEU A 238 -7.63 -5.68 -17.50
CA LEU A 238 -6.41 -4.89 -17.29
C LEU A 238 -5.15 -5.76 -17.38
N ILE A 239 -5.18 -7.00 -16.89
CA ILE A 239 -4.07 -7.96 -17.04
C ILE A 239 -3.84 -8.29 -18.51
N CYS A 240 -4.90 -8.63 -19.25
CA CYS A 240 -4.82 -8.90 -20.68
C CYS A 240 -4.24 -7.68 -21.43
N GLY A 241 -4.74 -6.47 -21.16
CA GLY A 241 -4.20 -5.24 -21.74
C GLY A 241 -2.71 -5.05 -21.43
N THR A 242 -2.27 -5.38 -20.22
CA THR A 242 -0.86 -5.23 -19.81
C THR A 242 0.03 -6.16 -20.60
N ILE A 243 -0.38 -7.43 -20.72
CA ILE A 243 0.35 -8.44 -21.49
C ILE A 243 0.42 -8.03 -22.96
N THR A 244 -0.69 -7.58 -23.56
CA THR A 244 -0.73 -7.15 -24.96
C THR A 244 0.19 -5.97 -25.23
N ILE A 245 0.13 -4.90 -24.41
CA ILE A 245 0.94 -3.70 -24.62
C ILE A 245 2.43 -3.99 -24.38
N CYS A 246 2.78 -4.72 -23.31
CA CYS A 246 4.16 -5.12 -23.04
C CYS A 246 4.74 -5.96 -24.18
N SER A 247 3.99 -6.97 -24.64
CA SER A 247 4.43 -7.89 -25.69
C SER A 247 4.62 -7.17 -27.03
N LEU A 248 3.68 -6.28 -27.39
CA LEU A 248 3.76 -5.51 -28.63
C LEU A 248 4.96 -4.56 -28.62
N ASN A 249 5.20 -3.82 -27.54
CA ASN A 249 6.35 -2.93 -27.42
C ASN A 249 7.68 -3.69 -27.44
N ALA A 250 7.77 -4.81 -26.71
CA ALA A 250 8.95 -5.67 -26.73
C ALA A 250 9.24 -6.20 -28.15
N PHE A 251 8.20 -6.64 -28.86
CA PHE A 251 8.31 -7.09 -30.24
C PHE A 251 8.78 -5.97 -31.18
N LEU A 252 8.18 -4.77 -31.09
CA LEU A 252 8.58 -3.63 -31.92
C LEU A 252 10.03 -3.21 -31.65
N PHE A 253 10.46 -3.19 -30.39
CA PHE A 253 11.84 -2.87 -30.03
C PHE A 253 12.82 -3.94 -30.53
N TYR A 254 12.48 -5.22 -30.40
CA TYR A 254 13.28 -6.30 -30.98
C TYR A 254 13.43 -6.14 -32.50
N ARG A 255 12.34 -5.83 -33.21
CA ARG A 255 12.37 -5.56 -34.67
C ARG A 255 13.23 -4.35 -35.02
N TYR A 256 13.20 -3.30 -34.19
CA TYR A 256 14.04 -2.12 -34.34
C TYR A 256 15.54 -2.46 -34.21
N LEU A 257 15.93 -3.27 -33.23
CA LEU A 257 17.33 -3.67 -33.04
C LEU A 257 17.84 -4.57 -34.18
N ILE A 258 16.99 -5.43 -34.76
CA ILE A 258 17.33 -6.18 -35.98
C ILE A 258 17.55 -5.20 -37.14
N TYR A 259 16.60 -4.29 -37.38
CA TYR A 259 16.64 -3.38 -38.53
C TYR A 259 17.87 -2.47 -38.53
N THR A 260 18.29 -2.02 -37.34
CA THR A 260 19.47 -1.15 -37.17
C THR A 260 20.79 -1.90 -37.04
N ASN A 261 20.78 -3.24 -37.13
CA ASN A 261 21.94 -4.12 -36.87
C ASN A 261 22.62 -3.92 -35.51
N GLN A 262 21.93 -3.29 -34.53
CA GLN A 262 22.47 -3.07 -33.19
C GLN A 262 22.50 -4.34 -32.35
N LEU A 263 21.66 -5.35 -32.65
CA LEU A 263 21.65 -6.63 -31.91
C LEU A 263 23.04 -7.29 -31.87
N ASN A 264 23.77 -7.28 -32.98
CA ASN A 264 25.07 -7.94 -33.10
C ASN A 264 26.19 -7.15 -32.40
N GLN A 265 25.95 -5.89 -32.04
CA GLN A 265 26.91 -5.03 -31.33
C GLN A 265 26.77 -5.13 -29.80
N LEU A 266 25.70 -5.76 -29.30
CA LEU A 266 25.44 -5.89 -27.88
C LEU A 266 26.16 -7.11 -27.28
N ILE A 267 26.90 -6.90 -26.19
CA ILE A 267 27.52 -7.97 -25.41
C ILE A 267 26.46 -8.91 -24.81
N ILE A 268 25.32 -8.35 -24.37
CA ILE A 268 24.19 -9.10 -23.81
C ILE A 268 22.90 -8.67 -24.53
N PRO A 269 22.49 -9.37 -25.61
CA PRO A 269 21.36 -8.94 -26.45
C PRO A 269 20.01 -8.85 -25.74
N TRP A 270 19.78 -9.65 -24.70
CA TRP A 270 18.50 -9.69 -23.97
C TRP A 270 18.36 -8.62 -22.87
N ALA A 271 19.47 -8.03 -22.40
CA ALA A 271 19.45 -7.12 -21.26
C ALA A 271 18.63 -5.83 -21.52
N PRO A 272 18.81 -5.12 -22.65
CA PRO A 272 17.98 -3.96 -22.98
C PRO A 272 16.48 -4.31 -23.10
N MET A 273 16.18 -5.54 -23.54
CA MET A 273 14.81 -6.04 -23.69
C MET A 273 14.12 -6.20 -22.34
N VAL A 274 14.82 -6.79 -21.36
CA VAL A 274 14.30 -6.94 -19.99
C VAL A 274 14.09 -5.58 -19.32
N VAL A 275 15.04 -4.65 -19.48
CA VAL A 275 14.91 -3.29 -18.94
C VAL A 275 13.70 -2.57 -19.55
N LEU A 276 13.52 -2.66 -20.88
CA LEU A 276 12.37 -2.05 -21.55
C LEU A 276 11.05 -2.66 -21.07
N ILE A 277 10.96 -3.99 -20.97
CA ILE A 277 9.75 -4.67 -20.47
C ILE A 277 9.44 -4.23 -19.04
N ALA A 278 10.44 -4.14 -18.17
CA ALA A 278 10.28 -3.71 -16.79
C ALA A 278 9.77 -2.26 -16.70
N LEU A 279 10.36 -1.34 -17.45
CA LEU A 279 9.93 0.07 -17.47
C LEU A 279 8.52 0.22 -18.05
N ASN A 280 8.21 -0.51 -19.12
CA ASN A 280 6.88 -0.46 -19.73
C ASN A 280 5.80 -1.02 -18.79
N TYR A 281 6.10 -2.14 -18.12
CA TYR A 281 5.20 -2.70 -17.10
C TYR A 281 4.91 -1.71 -15.98
N LEU A 282 5.91 -0.96 -15.50
CA LEU A 282 5.71 0.07 -14.48
C LEU A 282 4.75 1.17 -14.96
N ILE A 283 4.96 1.69 -16.18
CA ILE A 283 4.11 2.75 -16.75
C ILE A 283 2.68 2.25 -16.94
N ILE A 284 2.50 1.06 -17.53
CA ILE A 284 1.17 0.48 -17.75
C ILE A 284 0.47 0.20 -16.42
N SER A 285 1.18 -0.31 -15.42
CA SER A 285 0.62 -0.58 -14.09
C SER A 285 0.07 0.69 -13.43
N ILE A 286 0.75 1.83 -13.57
CA ILE A 286 0.28 3.12 -13.05
C ILE A 286 -0.92 3.63 -13.85
N CYS A 287 -0.88 3.52 -15.18
CA CYS A 287 -2.04 3.89 -15.99
C CYS A 287 -3.27 3.04 -15.66
N PHE A 288 -3.11 1.72 -15.55
CA PHE A 288 -4.20 0.79 -15.29
C PHE A 288 -4.72 0.83 -13.85
N SER A 289 -3.90 1.25 -12.86
CA SER A 289 -4.43 1.51 -11.51
C SER A 289 -5.53 2.59 -11.53
N THR A 290 -5.41 3.59 -12.40
CA THR A 290 -6.44 4.64 -12.55
C THR A 290 -7.74 4.10 -13.11
N PHE A 291 -7.69 3.20 -14.09
CA PHE A 291 -8.87 2.55 -14.66
C PHE A 291 -9.56 1.62 -13.65
N ASP A 292 -8.78 0.83 -12.90
CA ASP A 292 -9.30 0.02 -11.80
C ASP A 292 -10.06 0.88 -10.78
N MET A 293 -9.49 2.04 -10.43
CA MET A 293 -10.12 2.97 -9.48
C MET A 293 -11.38 3.63 -10.06
N ALA A 294 -11.40 3.94 -11.36
CA ALA A 294 -12.57 4.48 -12.05
C ALA A 294 -13.77 3.54 -11.99
N VAL A 295 -13.56 2.26 -12.35
CA VAL A 295 -14.64 1.25 -12.36
C VAL A 295 -15.19 1.05 -10.94
N LYS A 296 -14.31 0.89 -9.95
CA LYS A 296 -14.70 0.75 -8.53
C LYS A 296 -15.48 1.97 -8.04
N THR A 297 -15.03 3.17 -8.42
CA THR A 297 -15.69 4.41 -8.02
C THR A 297 -17.10 4.53 -8.58
N ILE A 298 -17.24 4.29 -9.88
CA ILE A 298 -18.55 4.33 -10.56
C ILE A 298 -19.48 3.28 -9.95
N PHE A 299 -18.99 2.07 -9.69
CA PHE A 299 -19.81 1.00 -9.12
C PHE A 299 -20.29 1.34 -7.70
N ILE A 300 -19.44 1.88 -6.83
CA ILE A 300 -19.86 2.26 -5.47
C ILE A 300 -20.78 3.47 -5.49
N CYS A 301 -20.49 4.49 -6.32
CA CYS A 301 -21.40 5.64 -6.47
C CYS A 301 -22.78 5.20 -6.93
N PHE A 302 -22.84 4.23 -7.83
CA PHE A 302 -24.06 3.59 -8.26
C PHE A 302 -24.80 2.83 -7.14
N LEU A 303 -24.09 2.10 -6.28
CA LEU A 303 -24.74 1.46 -5.12
C LEU A 303 -25.27 2.49 -4.12
N GLU A 304 -24.56 3.60 -3.89
CA GLU A 304 -25.04 4.72 -3.07
C GLU A 304 -26.24 5.43 -3.73
N ASP A 305 -26.26 5.56 -5.07
CA ASP A 305 -27.40 6.11 -5.83
C ASP A 305 -28.65 5.25 -5.64
N LEU A 306 -28.50 3.93 -5.68
CA LEU A 306 -29.60 2.98 -5.42
C LEU A 306 -30.12 2.99 -3.98
N ASP A 307 -29.29 3.41 -3.03
CA ASP A 307 -29.63 3.49 -1.61
C ASP A 307 -30.34 4.80 -1.26
N ILE A 308 -29.89 5.92 -1.84
CA ILE A 308 -30.42 7.26 -1.51
C ILE A 308 -31.60 7.66 -2.42
N ASN A 309 -31.55 7.30 -3.70
CA ASN A 309 -32.55 7.69 -4.68
C ASN A 309 -33.53 6.56 -4.94
N ASP A 310 -34.81 6.90 -5.08
CA ASP A 310 -35.90 5.94 -5.25
C ASP A 310 -36.47 5.94 -6.68
N GLY A 311 -35.98 6.85 -7.53
CA GLY A 311 -36.38 7.00 -8.92
C GLY A 311 -37.65 7.82 -9.11
N THR A 312 -38.10 8.51 -8.06
CA THR A 312 -39.22 9.44 -8.14
C THR A 312 -38.79 10.74 -8.82
N VAL A 313 -39.76 11.57 -9.24
CA VAL A 313 -39.48 12.89 -9.81
C VAL A 313 -38.70 13.80 -8.83
N GLU A 314 -38.88 13.59 -7.52
CA GLU A 314 -38.19 14.35 -6.46
C GLU A 314 -36.76 13.85 -6.20
N ARG A 315 -36.52 12.54 -6.42
CA ARG A 315 -35.20 11.90 -6.24
C ARG A 315 -34.89 10.95 -7.40
N PRO A 316 -34.63 11.51 -8.61
CA PRO A 316 -34.29 10.70 -9.76
C PRO A 316 -32.91 10.06 -9.58
N TYR A 317 -32.71 8.90 -10.18
CA TYR A 317 -31.38 8.32 -10.28
C TYR A 317 -30.49 9.19 -11.17
N VAL A 318 -29.23 9.34 -10.79
CA VAL A 318 -28.24 10.12 -11.55
C VAL A 318 -27.62 9.26 -12.66
N MET A 319 -27.68 7.94 -12.54
CA MET A 319 -27.09 7.00 -13.49
C MET A 319 -27.71 7.02 -14.91
N ASN A 320 -26.95 6.51 -15.90
CA ASN A 320 -27.46 6.29 -17.27
C ASN A 320 -28.46 5.12 -17.34
N ASN A 321 -29.42 5.22 -18.26
CA ASN A 321 -30.51 4.24 -18.45
C ASN A 321 -29.99 2.83 -18.78
N ASP A 322 -28.84 2.69 -19.43
CA ASP A 322 -28.25 1.38 -19.77
C ASP A 322 -27.86 0.57 -18.52
N LEU A 323 -27.24 1.23 -17.54
CA LEU A 323 -26.88 0.62 -16.24
C LEU A 323 -28.15 0.25 -15.45
N LEU A 324 -29.18 1.07 -15.54
CA LEU A 324 -30.46 0.86 -14.89
C LEU A 324 -31.22 -0.33 -15.52
N ASN A 325 -31.12 -0.49 -16.84
CA ASN A 325 -31.66 -1.61 -17.61
C ASN A 325 -30.96 -2.93 -17.23
N LEU A 326 -29.63 -2.91 -17.07
CA LEU A 326 -28.85 -4.10 -16.67
C LEU A 326 -29.24 -4.68 -15.29
N ILE A 327 -29.82 -3.89 -14.39
CA ILE A 327 -30.31 -4.39 -13.09
C ILE A 327 -31.72 -5.00 -13.18
N GLY A 328 -32.44 -4.82 -14.29
CA GLY A 328 -33.85 -5.19 -14.40
C GLY A 328 -34.81 -4.29 -13.61
N LYS A 329 -34.31 -3.19 -13.02
CA LYS A 329 -35.13 -2.18 -12.33
C LYS A 329 -35.79 -1.18 -13.29
N ALA A 330 -35.38 -1.13 -14.54
CA ALA A 330 -35.98 -0.26 -15.56
C ALA A 330 -37.49 -0.47 -15.75
N ASN A 331 -37.95 -1.72 -15.72
CA ASN A 331 -39.37 -2.04 -15.87
C ASN A 331 -40.21 -1.61 -14.64
N ALA A 332 -39.62 -1.64 -13.43
CA ALA A 332 -40.26 -1.13 -12.22
C ALA A 332 -40.36 0.41 -12.23
N LEU A 333 -39.38 1.10 -12.83
CA LEU A 333 -39.35 2.55 -13.01
C LEU A 333 -40.35 3.04 -14.05
N ASN A 334 -40.46 2.40 -15.20
CA ASN A 334 -41.50 2.74 -16.19
C ASN A 334 -42.89 2.63 -15.58
N ASN A 335 -43.16 1.58 -14.81
CA ASN A 335 -44.45 1.41 -14.12
C ASN A 335 -44.69 2.45 -13.02
N LYS A 336 -43.66 2.86 -12.25
CA LYS A 336 -43.79 3.93 -11.25
C LYS A 336 -43.99 5.31 -11.90
N ASN A 337 -43.26 5.62 -12.97
CA ASN A 337 -43.40 6.89 -13.70
C ASN A 337 -44.75 7.02 -14.40
N ILE A 338 -45.28 5.93 -14.96
CA ILE A 338 -46.65 5.88 -15.51
C ILE A 338 -47.69 6.10 -14.39
N LYS A 339 -47.52 5.48 -13.22
CA LYS A 339 -48.41 5.70 -12.06
C LYS A 339 -48.36 7.16 -11.56
N GLN A 340 -47.18 7.76 -11.45
CA GLN A 340 -47.04 9.16 -11.00
C GLN A 340 -47.58 10.17 -12.01
N LYS A 341 -47.39 9.94 -13.32
CA LYS A 341 -48.04 10.74 -14.37
C LYS A 341 -49.57 10.65 -14.29
N LYS A 342 -50.12 9.44 -14.10
CA LYS A 342 -51.58 9.24 -13.92
C LYS A 342 -52.12 9.98 -12.70
N VAL A 343 -51.42 9.96 -11.56
CA VAL A 343 -51.82 10.69 -10.34
C VAL A 343 -51.75 12.21 -10.54
N LYS A 344 -50.73 12.73 -11.25
CA LYS A 344 -50.63 14.17 -11.56
C LYS A 344 -51.72 14.64 -12.54
N LEU A 345 -52.06 13.83 -13.54
CA LEU A 345 -53.17 14.10 -14.47
C LEU A 345 -54.52 14.12 -13.73
N GLN A 346 -54.77 13.14 -12.86
CA GLN A 346 -56.00 13.10 -12.05
C GLN A 346 -56.14 14.30 -11.11
N LYS A 347 -55.06 14.76 -10.48
CA LYS A 347 -55.09 15.98 -9.63
C LYS A 347 -55.34 17.25 -10.44
N HIS A 348 -54.83 17.31 -11.68
CA HIS A 348 -55.03 18.45 -12.57
C HIS A 348 -56.49 18.54 -13.07
N ASP A 349 -57.13 17.41 -13.35
CA ASP A 349 -58.54 17.35 -13.76
C ASP A 349 -59.52 17.67 -12.61
N ILE A 350 -59.14 17.37 -11.36
CA ILE A 350 -59.93 17.72 -10.17
C ILE A 350 -59.83 19.22 -9.85
N SER A 351 -58.72 19.89 -10.17
CA SER A 351 -58.56 21.34 -9.93
C SER A 351 -59.24 22.25 -10.96
N LYS A 352 -59.76 21.67 -12.05
CA LYS A 352 -60.43 22.40 -13.14
C LYS A 352 -61.97 22.30 -13.10
N LYS A 353 -62.52 21.57 -12.14
CA LYS A 353 -63.94 21.61 -11.74
C LYS A 353 -64.06 22.42 -10.48
#